data_AF-A0A7Y2D0F0-F1
#
_entry.id   AF-A0A7Y2D0F0-F1
#
_cell.length_a   1.000
_cell.length_b   1.000
_cell.length_c   1.000
_cell.angle_alpha   90.00
_cell.angle_beta   90.00
_cell.angle_gamma   90.00
#
_symmetry.space_group_name_H-M   'P 1'
#
loop_
_entity.id
_entity.type
_entity.pdbx_description
1 polymer ?
#
loop_
_entity_poly.entity_id
_entity_poly.type
_entity_poly.pdbx_seq_one_letter_code
_entity_poly.pdbx_strand_id
1 'polypeptide(L)'
;MKNRLINVATLFLFVFLSFEAAYAIPTTVIPNDEGKKLHKVFAESDEAQLKRNPIFALFRGDMRYANRFGDFISDAYFEGEKQAALDNLKALESIT
;
A
#
# COMPACT_ATOMS: atom_id res chain seq x y z
N MET A 1 -51.27 19.67 -40.88
CA MET A 1 -49.79 19.82 -40.86
C MET A 1 -49.27 19.68 -39.44
N LYS A 2 -48.89 18.47 -39.02
CA LYS A 2 -48.16 18.20 -37.79
C LYS A 2 -47.59 16.80 -37.92
N ASN A 3 -46.34 16.63 -37.50
CA ASN A 3 -45.50 15.43 -37.30
C ASN A 3 -44.07 15.83 -37.72
N ARG A 4 -43.52 16.87 -37.08
CA ARG A 4 -42.66 16.79 -35.87
C ARG A 4 -41.44 15.91 -36.12
N LEU A 5 -40.38 16.59 -36.54
CA LEU A 5 -39.00 16.14 -36.62
C LEU A 5 -38.65 15.27 -35.40
N ILE A 6 -38.21 14.04 -35.67
CA ILE A 6 -37.48 13.24 -34.70
C ILE A 6 -36.10 13.90 -34.56
N ASN A 7 -35.87 14.55 -33.42
CA ASN A 7 -34.62 15.24 -33.10
C ASN A 7 -33.45 14.25 -33.13
N VAL A 8 -32.46 14.53 -33.99
CA VAL A 8 -31.16 13.84 -34.08
C VAL A 8 -30.43 13.81 -32.71
N ALA A 9 -30.76 14.74 -31.82
CA ALA A 9 -30.29 14.79 -30.44
C ALA A 9 -30.67 13.55 -29.60
N THR A 10 -31.77 12.86 -29.92
CA THR A 10 -32.21 11.67 -29.17
C THR A 10 -31.41 10.41 -29.56
N LEU A 11 -30.85 10.37 -30.77
CA LEU A 11 -30.05 9.22 -31.23
C LEU A 11 -28.63 9.24 -30.63
N PHE A 12 -28.07 10.42 -30.36
CA PHE A 12 -26.75 10.56 -29.75
C PHE A 12 -26.73 10.21 -28.26
N LEU A 13 -27.84 10.40 -27.53
CA LEU A 13 -27.91 10.08 -26.10
C LEU A 13 -27.94 8.56 -25.82
N PHE A 14 -28.45 7.76 -26.76
CA PHE A 14 -28.52 6.30 -26.61
C PHE A 14 -27.19 5.57 -26.85
N VAL A 15 -26.31 6.13 -27.70
CA VAL A 15 -25.01 5.50 -28.00
C VAL A 15 -24.03 5.68 -26.84
N PHE A 16 -24.09 6.79 -26.10
CA PHE A 16 -23.20 7.07 -24.97
C PHE A 16 -23.54 6.26 -23.70
N LEU A 17 -24.81 5.93 -23.46
CA LEU A 17 -25.25 5.16 -22.29
C LEU A 17 -24.95 3.66 -22.37
N SER A 18 -24.56 3.14 -23.55
CA SER A 18 -24.39 1.70 -23.78
C SER A 18 -22.93 1.21 -23.69
N PHE A 19 -21.94 2.11 -23.62
CA PHE A 19 -20.51 1.71 -23.62
C PHE A 19 -19.93 1.47 -22.21
N GLU A 20 -20.52 2.06 -21.17
CA GLU A 20 -20.04 1.93 -19.77
C GLU A 20 -20.39 0.57 -19.12
N ALA A 21 -21.47 -0.08 -19.54
CA ALA A 21 -21.99 -1.27 -18.86
C ALA A 21 -21.25 -2.59 -19.19
N ALA A 22 -20.33 -2.59 -20.17
CA ALA A 22 -19.79 -3.83 -20.75
C ALA A 22 -18.42 -4.28 -20.19
N TYR A 23 -17.79 -3.52 -19.29
CA TYR A 23 -16.43 -3.81 -18.81
C TYR A 23 -16.31 -3.93 -17.29
N ALA A 24 -17.34 -4.44 -16.62
CA ALA A 24 -17.17 -4.92 -15.25
C ALA A 24 -16.31 -6.20 -15.28
N ILE A 25 -14.99 -6.05 -15.13
CA ILE A 25 -14.09 -7.19 -14.93
C ILE A 25 -14.46 -7.79 -13.56
N PRO A 26 -14.97 -9.03 -13.49
CA PRO A 26 -15.25 -9.65 -12.21
C PRO A 26 -13.94 -9.78 -11.44
N THR A 27 -13.78 -8.99 -10.39
CA THR A 27 -12.65 -9.11 -9.48
C THR A 27 -12.95 -10.25 -8.53
N THR A 28 -12.58 -11.47 -8.95
CA THR A 28 -12.55 -12.61 -8.04
C THR A 28 -11.46 -12.35 -7.00
N VAL A 29 -11.86 -12.01 -5.78
CA VAL A 29 -10.94 -11.89 -4.64
C VAL A 29 -10.53 -13.30 -4.24
N ILE A 30 -9.40 -13.79 -4.75
CA ILE A 30 -8.78 -15.02 -4.26
C ILE A 30 -8.21 -14.70 -2.87
N PRO A 31 -8.55 -15.47 -1.81
CA PRO A 31 -7.92 -15.30 -0.51
C PRO A 31 -6.39 -15.41 -0.63
N ASN A 32 -5.69 -14.32 -0.32
CA ASN A 32 -4.23 -14.24 -0.38
C ASN A 32 -3.66 -14.14 1.05
N ASP A 33 -3.66 -15.27 1.76
CA ASP A 33 -3.24 -15.30 3.16
C ASP A 33 -1.71 -15.15 3.31
N GLU A 34 -0.92 -15.69 2.39
CA GLU A 34 0.53 -15.46 2.34
C GLU A 34 0.86 -13.98 2.09
N GLY A 35 0.12 -13.31 1.19
CA GLY A 35 0.26 -11.86 0.99
C GLY A 35 -0.02 -11.06 2.26
N LYS A 36 -1.04 -11.45 3.04
CA LYS A 36 -1.30 -10.81 4.35
C LYS A 36 -0.16 -11.02 5.34
N LYS A 37 0.40 -12.24 5.41
CA LYS A 37 1.57 -12.53 6.27
C LYS A 37 2.77 -11.67 5.84
N LEU A 38 3.04 -11.58 4.55
CA LEU A 38 4.11 -10.75 4.00
C LEU A 38 3.92 -9.27 4.34
N HIS A 39 2.72 -8.73 4.13
CA HIS A 39 2.41 -7.35 4.51
C HIS A 39 2.63 -7.11 6.00
N LYS A 40 2.24 -8.06 6.85
CA LYS A 40 2.46 -7.96 8.30
C LYS A 40 3.95 -7.91 8.64
N VAL A 41 4.77 -8.80 8.08
CA VAL A 41 6.23 -8.81 8.31
C VAL A 41 6.86 -7.47 7.92
N PHE A 42 6.48 -6.91 6.76
CA PHE A 42 7.00 -5.60 6.35
C PHE A 42 6.55 -4.46 7.26
N ALA A 43 5.28 -4.45 7.67
CA ALA A 43 4.77 -3.41 8.58
C ALA A 43 5.44 -3.45 9.95
N GLU A 44 5.66 -4.66 10.49
CA GLU A 44 6.36 -4.84 11.77
C GLU A 44 7.84 -4.44 11.67
N SER A 45 8.51 -4.82 10.57
CA SER A 45 9.88 -4.40 10.29
C SER A 45 10.02 -2.88 10.15
N ASP A 46 9.11 -2.22 9.41
CA ASP A 46 9.11 -0.76 9.25
C ASP A 46 8.98 -0.08 10.61
N GLU A 47 7.98 -0.46 11.41
CA GLU A 47 7.78 0.13 12.72
C GLU A 47 8.97 -0.10 13.66
N ALA A 48 9.59 -1.28 13.63
CA ALA A 48 10.80 -1.56 14.39
C ALA A 48 12.00 -0.71 13.92
N GLN A 49 12.15 -0.52 12.61
CA GLN A 49 13.20 0.29 12.03
C GLN A 49 13.09 1.75 12.47
N LEU A 50 11.88 2.33 12.48
CA LEU A 50 11.67 3.72 12.89
C LEU A 50 11.94 3.93 14.38
N LYS A 51 11.67 2.94 15.22
CA LYS A 51 12.00 3.01 16.66
C LYS A 51 13.51 3.12 16.89
N ARG A 52 14.31 2.37 16.13
CA ARG A 52 15.77 2.40 16.21
C ARG A 52 16.36 3.61 15.45
N ASN A 53 15.69 4.06 14.40
CA ASN A 53 16.13 5.10 13.48
C ASN A 53 15.09 6.23 13.34
N PRO A 54 14.83 7.00 14.42
CA PRO A 54 13.67 7.87 14.52
C PRO A 54 13.68 9.06 13.55
N ILE A 55 14.84 9.47 13.03
CA ILE A 55 14.94 10.53 12.03
C ILE A 55 14.21 10.18 10.73
N PHE A 56 14.12 8.89 10.36
CA PHE A 56 13.40 8.48 9.15
C PHE A 56 11.88 8.62 9.29
N ALA A 57 11.35 8.52 10.51
CA ALA A 57 9.94 8.83 10.78
C ALA A 57 9.66 10.30 10.50
N LEU A 58 10.55 11.21 10.92
CA LEU A 58 10.40 12.64 10.67
C LEU A 58 10.42 12.96 9.17
N PHE A 59 11.33 12.35 8.39
CA PHE A 59 11.42 12.60 6.94
C PHE A 59 10.15 12.23 6.16
N ARG A 60 9.32 11.33 6.69
CA ARG A 60 8.04 10.93 6.09
C ARG A 60 6.82 11.60 6.74
N GLY A 61 7.03 12.59 7.60
CA GLY A 61 5.96 13.34 8.28
C GLY A 61 5.38 12.65 9.52
N ASP A 62 6.01 11.59 10.02
CA ASP A 62 5.59 10.86 11.21
C ASP A 62 6.24 11.45 12.48
N MET A 63 5.45 12.19 13.25
CA MET A 63 5.93 12.95 14.41
C MET A 63 6.05 12.11 15.68
N ARG A 64 5.69 10.82 15.67
CA ARG A 64 5.68 9.96 16.88
C ARG A 64 7.05 9.87 17.56
N TYR A 65 8.13 10.00 16.80
CA TYR A 65 9.51 9.91 17.29
C TYR A 65 10.30 11.21 17.17
N ALA A 66 9.65 12.34 16.88
CA ALA A 66 10.31 13.60 16.56
C ALA A 66 11.19 14.19 17.69
N ASN A 67 11.02 13.71 18.92
CA ASN A 67 11.85 14.08 20.07
C ASN A 67 13.09 13.19 20.25
N ARG A 68 13.42 12.34 19.27
CA ARG A 68 14.55 11.40 19.31
C ARG A 68 15.40 11.57 18.05
N PHE A 69 16.71 11.61 18.20
CA PHE A 69 17.64 11.64 17.07
C PHE A 69 18.00 10.23 16.60
N GLY A 70 18.42 9.37 17.52
CA GLY A 70 18.99 8.04 17.22
C GLY A 70 20.43 7.96 17.71
N ASP A 71 20.94 6.74 17.91
CA ASP A 71 22.31 6.51 18.39
C ASP A 71 23.31 6.63 17.22
N PHE A 72 23.10 5.87 16.15
CA PHE A 72 23.85 5.91 14.88
C PHE A 72 25.37 5.71 14.93
N ILE A 73 26.00 5.63 16.11
CA ILE A 73 27.46 5.64 16.23
C ILE A 73 28.00 4.55 17.14
N SER A 74 27.20 4.01 18.06
CA SER A 74 27.67 2.97 18.97
C SER A 74 27.74 1.59 18.32
N ASP A 75 28.64 0.74 18.82
CA ASP A 75 28.70 -0.67 18.43
C ASP A 75 27.37 -1.39 18.72
N ALA A 76 26.70 -1.01 19.81
CA ALA A 76 25.39 -1.55 20.19
C ALA A 76 24.32 -1.22 19.14
N TYR A 77 24.35 -0.02 18.56
CA TYR A 77 23.49 0.36 17.45
C TYR A 77 23.76 -0.54 16.22
N PHE A 78 25.03 -0.72 15.83
CA PHE A 78 25.37 -1.54 14.67
C PHE A 78 24.99 -3.01 14.84
N GLU A 79 25.24 -3.60 16.01
CA GLU A 79 24.80 -4.97 16.28
C GLU A 79 23.27 -5.08 16.32
N GLY A 80 22.58 -4.05 16.82
CA GLY A 80 21.12 -3.97 16.81
C GLY A 80 20.52 -3.94 15.41
N GLU A 81 21.09 -3.15 14.49
CA GLU A 81 20.66 -3.11 13.09
C GLU A 81 20.92 -4.44 12.37
N LYS A 82 22.09 -5.05 12.62
CA LYS A 82 22.43 -6.37 12.08
C LYS A 82 21.48 -7.46 12.59
N GLN A 83 21.21 -7.50 13.89
CA GLN A 83 20.28 -8.47 14.46
C GLN A 83 18.88 -8.30 13.88
N ALA A 84 18.41 -7.06 13.73
CA ALA A 84 17.12 -6.79 13.12
C ALA A 84 17.04 -7.29 11.66
N ALA A 85 18.11 -7.15 10.88
CA ALA A 85 18.16 -7.70 9.53
C ALA A 85 18.08 -9.24 9.53
N LEU A 86 18.77 -9.90 10.46
CA LEU A 86 18.70 -11.36 10.62
C LEU A 86 17.29 -11.83 11.04
N ASP A 87 16.65 -11.12 11.96
CA ASP A 87 15.29 -11.42 12.41
C ASP A 87 14.28 -11.26 11.27
N ASN A 88 14.43 -10.21 10.45
CA ASN A 88 13.61 -9.99 9.26
C ASN A 88 13.79 -11.11 8.24
N LEU A 89 15.03 -11.56 8.00
CA LEU A 89 15.30 -12.68 7.08
C LEU A 89 14.61 -13.95 7.56
N LYS A 90 14.73 -14.28 8.85
CA LYS A 90 14.08 -15.43 9.45
C LYS A 90 12.54 -15.34 9.36
N ALA A 91 11.98 -14.14 9.54
CA ALA A 91 10.54 -13.94 9.38
C ALA A 91 10.09 -14.19 7.93
N LEU A 92 10.86 -13.72 6.94
CA LEU A 92 10.57 -13.97 5.53
C LEU A 92 10.66 -15.45 5.16
N GLU A 93 11.65 -16.19 5.69
CA GLU A 93 11.79 -17.64 5.49
C GLU A 93 10.59 -18.44 6.03
N SER A 94 9.83 -17.88 6.97
CA SER A 94 8.64 -18.53 7.55
C SER A 94 7.36 -18.35 6.73
N ILE A 95 7.40 -17.55 5.66
CA ILE A 95 6.26 -17.32 4.76
C ILE A 95 6.34 -18.37 3.64
N THR A 96 5.44 -19.35 3.67
CA THR A 96 5.38 -20.48 2.71
C THR A 96 3.94 -20.82 2.39
#